data_AF-A0A351L298-F1
#
_entry.id   AF-A0A351L298-F1
#
_cell.length_a   1.000
_cell.length_b   1.000
_cell.length_c   1.000
_cell.angle_alpha   90.00
_cell.angle_beta   90.00
_cell.angle_gamma   90.00
#
_symmetry.space_group_name_H-M   'P 1'
#
loop_
_entity.id
_entity.type
_entity.pdbx_description
1 polymer ?
#
loop_
_entity_poly.entity_id
_entity_poly.type
_entity_poly.pdbx_seq_one_letter_code
_entity_poly.pdbx_strand_id
1 'polypeptide(L)'
;MHYGCLNLQGFKTLQKTIRTGSNINLTDREAKTSQEGWKQTYKGVAKFQRQIIKEANNTLPRVLGISEICQRTKFGLGYVRSLTGRGVFLPKYPQLVGESKLLGVKGPDATAAYWTMAEADIIKMALGNIISVFDQHPDWQAHIGNMAHDEVDAIANSDYALDVAAAIQSSMHCAMRQFIRSIPVDEGESKSSLICHSWADK
;
A
#
# COMPACT_ATOMS: atom_id res chain seq x y z
N MET A 1 -6.01 0.08 14.87
CA MET A 1 -5.69 1.52 14.97
C MET A 1 -4.69 1.98 13.90
N HIS A 2 -3.54 1.32 13.75
CA HIS A 2 -2.46 1.71 12.82
C HIS A 2 -2.94 1.89 11.38
N TYR A 3 -3.52 0.85 10.75
CA TYR A 3 -4.05 0.93 9.38
C TYR A 3 -5.06 2.06 9.15
N GLY A 4 -5.94 2.30 10.11
CA GLY A 4 -6.89 3.42 10.06
C GLY A 4 -6.17 4.77 10.05
N CYS A 5 -5.19 4.95 10.95
CA CYS A 5 -4.44 6.19 11.03
C CYS A 5 -3.52 6.42 9.82
N LEU A 6 -2.92 5.35 9.28
CA LEU A 6 -2.14 5.37 8.04
C LEU A 6 -2.96 5.91 6.86
N ASN A 7 -4.26 5.66 6.83
CA ASN A 7 -5.16 6.15 5.79
C ASN A 7 -6.03 7.34 6.23
N LEU A 8 -5.63 8.05 7.30
CA LEU A 8 -6.33 9.24 7.80
C LEU A 8 -7.82 9.01 8.09
N GLN A 9 -8.16 7.81 8.56
CA GLN A 9 -9.51 7.46 8.98
C GLN A 9 -10.04 8.48 9.99
N GLY A 10 -11.31 8.89 9.86
CA GLY A 10 -11.95 9.76 10.85
C GLY A 10 -12.32 9.03 12.15
N PHE A 11 -12.42 9.75 13.27
CA PHE A 11 -12.70 9.16 14.59
C PHE A 11 -14.01 8.35 14.65
N LYS A 12 -15.07 8.78 13.94
CA LYS A 12 -16.33 8.02 13.83
C LYS A 12 -16.14 6.68 13.13
N THR A 13 -15.34 6.65 12.08
CA THR A 13 -15.01 5.41 11.38
C THR A 13 -14.12 4.53 12.25
N LEU A 14 -13.18 5.10 13.00
CA LEU A 14 -12.37 4.37 13.98
C LEU A 14 -13.24 3.68 15.05
N GLN A 15 -14.23 4.39 15.61
CA GLN A 15 -15.20 3.80 16.55
C GLN A 15 -15.92 2.60 15.92
N LYS A 16 -16.41 2.74 14.69
CA LYS A 16 -17.08 1.65 13.96
C LYS A 16 -16.14 0.46 13.78
N THR A 17 -14.90 0.69 13.34
CA THR A 17 -13.90 -0.37 13.14
C THR A 17 -13.59 -1.12 14.43
N ILE A 18 -13.35 -0.40 15.54
CA ILE A 18 -13.03 -1.01 16.83
C ILE A 18 -14.23 -1.79 17.39
N ARG A 19 -15.44 -1.24 17.25
CA ARG A 19 -16.66 -1.93 17.64
C ARG A 19 -16.84 -3.23 16.86
N THR A 20 -16.66 -3.21 15.54
CA THR A 20 -16.82 -4.41 14.70
C THR A 20 -15.74 -5.46 14.97
N GLY A 21 -14.48 -5.06 15.16
CA GLY A 21 -13.37 -6.02 15.32
C GLY A 21 -13.15 -6.53 16.74
N SER A 22 -13.63 -5.82 17.76
CA SER A 22 -13.32 -6.15 19.16
C SER A 22 -14.51 -6.01 20.12
N ASN A 23 -15.70 -5.64 19.61
CA ASN A 23 -16.89 -5.35 20.41
C ASN A 23 -16.70 -4.26 21.49
N ILE A 24 -15.68 -3.42 21.34
CA ILE A 24 -15.38 -2.30 22.25
C ILE A 24 -16.10 -1.05 21.75
N ASN A 25 -16.89 -0.42 22.62
CA ASN A 25 -17.57 0.83 22.31
C ASN A 25 -16.77 2.02 22.85
N LEU A 26 -16.08 2.73 21.96
CA LEU A 26 -15.36 3.96 22.32
C LEU A 26 -16.29 5.18 22.28
N THR A 27 -16.16 6.04 23.28
CA THR A 27 -16.72 7.40 23.25
C THR A 27 -16.02 8.27 22.20
N ASP A 28 -16.66 9.39 21.82
CA ASP A 28 -16.06 10.36 20.88
C ASP A 28 -14.74 10.92 21.40
N ARG A 29 -14.64 11.13 22.71
CA ARG A 29 -13.42 11.62 23.36
C ARG A 29 -12.31 10.60 23.25
N GLU A 30 -12.56 9.34 23.59
CA GLU A 30 -11.54 8.28 23.54
C GLU A 30 -11.03 8.04 22.12
N ALA A 31 -11.94 8.04 21.13
CA ALA A 31 -11.55 7.89 19.73
C ALA A 31 -10.67 9.05 19.26
N LYS A 32 -11.02 10.30 19.58
CA LYS A 32 -10.21 11.48 19.25
C LYS A 32 -8.85 11.45 19.96
N THR A 33 -8.83 11.18 21.26
CA THR A 33 -7.59 11.07 22.05
C THR A 33 -6.68 9.98 21.51
N SER A 34 -7.22 8.83 21.12
CA SER A 34 -6.43 7.74 20.53
C SER A 34 -5.77 8.14 19.21
N GLN A 35 -6.52 8.84 18.34
CA GLN A 35 -5.97 9.34 17.07
C GLN A 35 -4.90 10.41 17.28
N GLU A 36 -5.10 11.30 18.25
CA GLU A 36 -4.10 12.32 18.57
C GLU A 36 -2.85 11.69 19.18
N GLY A 37 -3.01 10.76 20.12
CA GLY A 37 -1.90 9.98 20.69
C GLY A 37 -1.09 9.29 19.60
N TRP A 38 -1.74 8.65 18.62
CA TRP A 38 -1.05 8.06 17.48
C TRP A 38 -0.25 9.09 16.67
N LYS A 39 -0.82 10.26 16.37
CA LYS A 39 -0.11 11.32 15.63
C LYS A 39 1.09 11.87 16.39
N GLN A 40 1.02 11.92 17.72
CA GLN A 40 2.13 12.37 18.56
C GLN A 40 3.25 11.32 18.58
N THR A 41 2.90 10.05 18.81
CA THR A 41 3.86 8.93 18.80
C THR A 41 4.53 8.79 17.43
N TYR A 42 3.75 8.84 16.34
CA TYR A 42 4.22 8.67 14.96
C TYR A 42 4.28 10.00 14.20
N LYS A 43 4.79 11.05 14.85
CA LYS A 43 4.85 12.42 14.29
C LYS A 43 5.49 12.51 12.90
N GLY A 44 6.50 11.67 12.64
CA GLY A 44 7.17 11.59 11.34
C GLY A 44 6.20 11.14 10.24
N VAL A 45 5.44 10.08 10.50
CA VAL A 45 4.41 9.56 9.58
C VAL A 45 3.30 10.59 9.40
N ALA A 46 2.80 11.19 10.47
CA ALA A 46 1.77 12.21 10.40
C ALA A 46 2.21 13.45 9.58
N LYS A 47 3.49 13.86 9.71
CA LYS A 47 4.06 14.94 8.88
C LYS A 47 4.16 14.52 7.42
N PHE A 48 4.60 13.29 7.15
CA PHE A 48 4.72 12.75 5.80
C PHE A 48 3.37 12.66 5.08
N GLN A 49 2.31 12.23 5.76
CA GLN A 49 0.94 12.25 5.21
C GLN A 49 0.51 13.65 4.79
N ARG A 50 0.77 14.68 5.62
CA ARG A 50 0.47 16.07 5.27
C ARG A 50 1.29 16.55 4.06
N GLN A 51 2.53 16.10 3.95
CA GLN A 51 3.39 16.40 2.80
C GLN A 51 2.84 15.80 1.51
N ILE A 52 2.44 14.52 1.51
CA ILE A 52 1.80 13.86 0.37
C ILE A 52 0.59 14.66 -0.10
N ILE A 53 -0.29 15.06 0.82
CA ILE A 53 -1.50 15.84 0.48
C ILE A 53 -1.13 17.20 -0.10
N LYS A 54 -0.15 17.89 0.49
CA LYS A 54 0.31 19.19 0.00
C LYS A 54 0.88 19.07 -1.41
N GLU A 55 1.74 18.10 -1.66
CA GLU A 55 2.33 17.83 -2.97
C GLU A 55 1.25 17.46 -3.99
N ALA A 56 0.28 16.63 -3.60
CA ALA A 56 -0.82 16.22 -4.45
C ALA A 56 -1.69 17.38 -4.92
N ASN A 57 -1.85 18.40 -4.08
CA ASN A 57 -2.62 19.59 -4.42
C ASN A 57 -1.85 20.59 -5.29
N ASN A 58 -0.52 20.63 -5.14
CA ASN A 58 0.34 21.65 -5.77
C ASN A 58 1.07 21.16 -7.02
N THR A 59 1.07 19.85 -7.27
CA THR A 59 1.74 19.24 -8.41
C THR A 59 0.71 18.76 -9.41
N LEU A 60 0.89 19.12 -10.67
CA LEU A 60 0.17 18.52 -11.79
C LEU A 60 1.16 18.33 -12.95
N PRO A 61 1.57 17.09 -13.26
CA PRO A 61 2.51 16.85 -14.33
C PRO A 61 1.88 17.18 -15.68
N ARG A 62 2.71 17.68 -16.61
CA ARG A 62 2.30 17.86 -18.00
C ARG A 62 2.33 16.49 -18.68
N VAL A 63 1.16 15.97 -19.00
CA VAL A 63 0.99 14.75 -19.79
C VAL A 63 0.06 15.03 -20.96
N LEU A 64 0.18 14.23 -22.02
CA LEU A 64 -0.72 14.32 -23.17
C LEU A 64 -2.16 14.12 -22.71
N GLY A 65 -3.08 14.99 -23.16
CA GLY A 65 -4.50 14.90 -22.81
C GLY A 65 -4.88 15.51 -21.46
N ILE A 66 -3.95 16.10 -20.70
CA ILE A 66 -4.28 16.60 -19.34
C ILE A 66 -5.28 17.75 -19.35
N SER A 67 -5.23 18.62 -20.37
CA SER A 67 -6.13 19.77 -20.51
C SER A 67 -7.58 19.31 -20.66
N GLU A 68 -7.81 18.26 -21.44
CA GLU A 68 -9.10 17.65 -21.72
C GLU A 68 -9.67 16.97 -20.45
N ILE A 69 -8.82 16.29 -19.67
CA ILE A 69 -9.23 15.69 -18.40
C ILE A 69 -9.56 16.79 -17.39
N CYS A 70 -8.75 17.85 -17.30
CA CYS A 70 -9.01 18.99 -16.42
C CYS A 70 -10.37 19.65 -16.73
N GLN A 71 -10.72 19.83 -18.00
CA GLN A 71 -12.04 20.36 -18.41
C GLN A 71 -13.21 19.48 -17.98
N ARG A 72 -13.02 18.17 -17.85
CA ARG A 72 -14.04 17.21 -17.36
C ARG A 72 -14.19 17.21 -15.85
N THR A 73 -13.29 17.86 -15.11
CA THR A 73 -13.32 17.89 -13.64
C THR A 73 -13.88 19.21 -13.15
N LYS A 74 -14.96 19.17 -12.34
CA LYS A 74 -15.63 20.39 -11.83
C LYS A 74 -14.71 21.31 -11.01
N PHE A 75 -13.74 20.74 -10.31
CA PHE A 75 -12.90 21.45 -9.34
C PHE A 75 -11.40 21.27 -9.59
N GLY A 76 -11.04 20.73 -10.76
CA GLY A 76 -9.66 20.42 -11.12
C GLY A 76 -9.14 19.09 -10.55
N LEU A 77 -7.85 18.87 -10.79
CA LEU A 77 -7.11 17.66 -10.42
C LEU A 77 -5.97 17.98 -9.46
N GLY A 78 -5.64 17.01 -8.62
CA GLY A 78 -4.34 16.83 -8.01
C GLY A 78 -3.64 15.60 -8.56
N TYR A 79 -2.39 15.38 -8.16
CA TYR A 79 -1.58 14.27 -8.63
C TYR A 79 -0.71 13.69 -7.52
N VAL A 80 -0.88 12.41 -7.24
CA VAL A 80 -0.02 11.68 -6.31
C VAL A 80 1.00 10.89 -7.10
N ARG A 81 2.27 10.98 -6.71
CA ARG A 81 3.36 10.13 -7.20
C ARG A 81 3.85 9.25 -6.06
N SER A 82 3.85 7.93 -6.24
CA SER A 82 4.35 6.96 -5.28
C SER A 82 5.88 6.93 -5.26
N LEU A 83 6.43 6.20 -4.28
CA LEU A 83 7.86 5.92 -4.16
C LEU A 83 8.46 5.25 -5.41
N THR A 84 7.68 4.42 -6.10
CA THR A 84 8.06 3.70 -7.32
C THR A 84 8.02 4.58 -8.57
N GLY A 85 7.60 5.84 -8.44
CA GLY A 85 7.51 6.81 -9.52
C GLY A 85 6.20 6.75 -10.30
N ARG A 86 5.37 5.72 -10.10
CA ARG A 86 4.00 5.63 -10.61
C ARG A 86 3.15 6.76 -10.02
N GLY A 87 2.17 7.24 -10.77
CA GLY A 87 1.29 8.27 -10.26
C GLY A 87 -0.15 8.16 -10.74
N VAL A 88 -1.02 8.87 -10.03
CA VAL A 88 -2.46 8.88 -10.27
C VAL A 88 -3.00 10.30 -10.11
N PHE A 89 -3.93 10.66 -10.99
CA PHE A 89 -4.69 11.90 -10.88
C PHE A 89 -5.87 11.69 -9.95
N LEU A 90 -6.04 12.61 -9.00
CA LEU A 90 -7.15 12.58 -8.05
C LEU A 90 -8.03 13.82 -8.26
N PRO A 91 -9.37 13.67 -8.29
CA PRO A 91 -10.26 14.82 -8.36
C PRO A 91 -10.16 15.66 -7.08
N LYS A 92 -10.19 16.99 -7.25
CA LYS A 92 -10.32 17.92 -6.14
C LYS A 92 -11.80 18.10 -5.78
N TYR A 93 -12.04 18.42 -4.51
CA TYR A 93 -13.37 18.73 -3.97
C TYR A 93 -13.27 19.90 -2.99
N PRO A 94 -14.37 20.63 -2.77
CA PRO A 94 -14.48 21.56 -1.66
C PRO A 94 -14.19 20.83 -0.34
N GLN A 95 -13.22 21.34 0.41
CA GLN A 95 -12.88 20.78 1.72
C GLN A 95 -13.89 21.27 2.76
N LEU A 96 -14.44 20.33 3.55
CA LEU A 96 -15.42 20.62 4.61
C LEU A 96 -14.76 21.06 5.93
N VAL A 97 -13.43 20.98 6.01
CA VAL A 97 -12.64 21.20 7.23
C VAL A 97 -11.33 21.90 6.85
N GLY A 98 -10.96 22.97 7.57
CA GLY A 98 -9.80 23.83 7.29
C GLY A 98 -10.19 25.30 7.07
N GLU A 99 -9.26 26.23 7.28
CA GLU A 99 -9.50 27.70 7.34
C GLU A 99 -9.90 28.36 6.01
N SER A 100 -10.24 27.62 4.96
CA SER A 100 -10.79 28.22 3.75
C SER A 100 -11.48 27.16 2.90
N LYS A 101 -12.46 27.62 2.10
CA LYS A 101 -13.19 26.89 1.06
C LYS A 101 -12.27 26.41 -0.08
N LEU A 102 -11.10 25.86 0.26
CA LEU A 102 -10.08 25.44 -0.68
C LEU A 102 -10.52 24.14 -1.35
N LEU A 103 -10.29 24.10 -2.66
CA LEU A 103 -10.42 22.88 -3.44
C LEU A 103 -9.17 22.04 -3.22
N GLY A 104 -9.35 20.77 -2.85
CA GLY A 104 -8.24 19.86 -2.67
C GLY A 104 -8.60 18.39 -2.82
N VAL A 105 -7.59 17.55 -2.98
CA VAL A 105 -7.76 16.09 -2.98
C VAL A 105 -8.17 15.62 -1.58
N LYS A 106 -8.90 14.51 -1.50
CA LYS A 106 -9.22 13.89 -0.21
C LYS A 106 -7.94 13.30 0.38
N GLY A 107 -7.64 13.68 1.62
CA GLY A 107 -6.45 13.21 2.34
C GLY A 107 -6.31 11.68 2.40
N PRO A 108 -7.38 10.94 2.75
CA PRO A 108 -7.36 9.48 2.73
C PRO A 108 -6.97 8.90 1.36
N ASP A 109 -7.61 9.37 0.28
CA ASP A 109 -7.35 8.89 -1.08
C ASP A 109 -5.90 9.18 -1.51
N ALA A 110 -5.40 10.39 -1.22
CA ALA A 110 -4.05 10.77 -1.57
C ALA A 110 -2.99 9.94 -0.83
N THR A 111 -3.24 9.67 0.45
CA THR A 111 -2.33 8.89 1.29
C THR A 111 -2.37 7.41 0.90
N ALA A 112 -3.56 6.85 0.70
CA ALA A 112 -3.76 5.48 0.26
C ALA A 112 -3.08 5.22 -1.09
N ALA A 113 -3.32 6.11 -2.07
CA ALA A 113 -2.70 6.01 -3.39
C ALA A 113 -1.17 5.97 -3.33
N TYR A 114 -0.56 6.78 -2.46
CA TYR A 114 0.90 6.86 -2.36
C TYR A 114 1.54 5.50 -2.03
N TRP A 115 1.03 4.78 -1.03
CA TRP A 115 1.64 3.51 -0.57
C TRP A 115 1.12 2.29 -1.33
N THR A 116 -0.19 2.22 -1.62
CA THR A 116 -0.78 1.06 -2.34
C THR A 116 -0.25 0.93 -3.77
N MET A 117 0.01 2.04 -4.46
CA MET A 117 0.65 1.98 -5.79
C MET A 117 2.08 1.45 -5.68
N ALA A 118 2.82 1.84 -4.63
CA ALA A 118 4.18 1.37 -4.43
C ALA A 118 4.22 -0.13 -4.15
N GLU A 119 3.35 -0.62 -3.27
CA GLU A 119 3.17 -2.05 -2.98
C GLU A 119 2.79 -2.85 -4.24
N ALA A 120 1.81 -2.36 -4.99
CA ALA A 120 1.36 -2.99 -6.23
C ALA A 120 2.44 -3.03 -7.33
N ASP A 121 3.38 -2.09 -7.32
CA ASP A 121 4.49 -2.11 -8.27
C ASP A 121 5.61 -3.05 -7.77
N ILE A 122 5.90 -3.07 -6.47
CA ILE A 122 6.87 -3.99 -5.85
C ILE A 122 6.48 -5.44 -6.09
N ILE A 123 5.22 -5.80 -5.86
CA ILE A 123 4.74 -7.18 -6.06
C ILE A 123 4.85 -7.61 -7.52
N LYS A 124 4.59 -6.69 -8.47
CA LYS A 124 4.74 -6.97 -9.91
C LYS A 124 6.19 -7.18 -10.32
N MET A 125 7.12 -6.42 -9.74
CA MET A 125 8.55 -6.65 -9.97
C MET A 125 8.99 -7.99 -9.39
N ALA A 126 8.51 -8.35 -8.19
CA ALA A 126 8.79 -9.64 -7.60
C ALA A 126 8.26 -10.79 -8.48
N LEU A 127 7.02 -10.71 -8.96
CA LEU A 127 6.44 -11.69 -9.87
C LEU A 127 7.28 -11.85 -11.15
N GLY A 128 7.73 -10.74 -11.76
CA GLY A 128 8.61 -10.81 -12.93
C GLY A 128 9.92 -11.54 -12.66
N ASN A 129 10.52 -11.31 -11.49
CA ASN A 129 11.73 -12.03 -11.06
C ASN A 129 11.45 -13.52 -10.82
N ILE A 130 10.34 -13.85 -10.15
CA ILE A 130 9.95 -15.25 -9.85
C ILE A 130 9.76 -16.03 -11.15
N ILE A 131 8.98 -15.48 -12.08
CA ILE A 131 8.74 -16.11 -13.39
C ILE A 131 10.06 -16.34 -14.12
N SER A 132 10.95 -15.34 -14.11
CA SER A 132 12.26 -15.45 -14.75
C SER A 132 13.15 -16.55 -14.14
N VAL A 133 13.03 -16.80 -12.83
CA VAL A 133 13.75 -17.90 -12.16
C VAL A 133 13.10 -19.25 -12.50
N PHE A 134 11.78 -19.35 -12.47
CA PHE A 134 11.08 -20.60 -12.82
C PHE A 134 11.38 -21.02 -14.27
N ASP A 135 11.42 -20.08 -15.21
CA ASP A 135 11.78 -20.34 -16.62
C ASP A 135 13.20 -20.91 -16.79
N GLN A 136 14.10 -20.63 -15.84
CA GLN A 136 15.47 -21.18 -15.83
C GLN A 136 15.55 -22.59 -15.21
N HIS A 137 14.49 -23.03 -14.53
CA HIS A 137 14.40 -24.29 -13.80
C HIS A 137 13.13 -25.08 -14.17
N PRO A 138 13.00 -25.53 -15.43
CA PRO A 138 11.80 -26.23 -15.89
C PRO A 138 11.55 -27.56 -15.16
N ASP A 139 12.59 -28.16 -14.57
CA ASP A 139 12.55 -29.37 -13.75
C ASP A 139 11.74 -29.18 -12.45
N TRP A 140 11.63 -27.95 -11.94
CA TRP A 140 10.82 -27.64 -10.75
C TRP A 140 9.32 -27.74 -11.02
N GLN A 141 8.92 -27.67 -12.30
CA GLN A 141 7.52 -27.58 -12.73
C GLN A 141 6.73 -26.48 -12.00
N ALA A 142 7.44 -25.41 -11.60
CA ALA A 142 6.91 -24.35 -10.78
C ALA A 142 6.12 -23.33 -11.63
N HIS A 143 4.97 -22.90 -11.13
CA HIS A 143 4.18 -21.83 -11.74
C HIS A 143 3.39 -21.05 -10.68
N ILE A 144 3.04 -19.81 -11.00
CA ILE A 144 2.21 -18.98 -10.11
C ILE A 144 0.77 -19.51 -10.15
N GLY A 145 0.24 -19.86 -8.99
CA GLY A 145 -1.16 -20.25 -8.81
C GLY A 145 -2.06 -19.02 -8.61
N ASN A 146 -1.64 -18.08 -7.76
CA ASN A 146 -2.39 -16.86 -7.47
C ASN A 146 -1.48 -15.71 -7.00
N MET A 147 -2.00 -14.48 -7.08
CA MET A 147 -1.50 -13.32 -6.36
C MET A 147 -2.68 -12.58 -5.74
N ALA A 148 -2.69 -12.49 -4.42
CA ALA A 148 -3.75 -11.84 -3.65
C ALA A 148 -3.13 -10.78 -2.74
N HIS A 149 -3.39 -9.51 -3.04
CA HIS A 149 -2.84 -8.38 -2.29
C HIS A 149 -1.30 -8.36 -2.30
N ASP A 150 -0.69 -8.67 -1.16
CA ASP A 150 0.74 -8.75 -0.88
C ASP A 150 1.28 -10.19 -0.87
N GLU A 151 0.41 -11.18 -1.13
CA GLU A 151 0.75 -12.60 -1.16
C GLU A 151 0.92 -13.13 -2.60
N VAL A 152 1.92 -14.00 -2.80
CA VAL A 152 2.14 -14.78 -4.02
C VAL A 152 2.15 -16.25 -3.68
N ASP A 153 1.31 -17.01 -4.38
CA ASP A 153 1.23 -18.47 -4.25
C ASP A 153 1.76 -19.14 -5.51
N ALA A 154 2.61 -20.14 -5.32
CA ALA A 154 3.13 -20.96 -6.40
C ALA A 154 2.85 -22.44 -6.14
N ILE A 155 2.69 -23.19 -7.22
CA ILE A 155 2.58 -24.64 -7.22
C ILE A 155 3.86 -25.17 -7.85
N ALA A 156 4.47 -26.18 -7.24
CA ALA A 156 5.71 -26.78 -7.70
C ALA A 156 5.76 -28.28 -7.39
N ASN A 157 6.68 -28.98 -8.04
CA ASN A 157 7.05 -30.34 -7.66
C ASN A 157 7.61 -30.33 -6.22
N SER A 158 7.15 -31.27 -5.39
CA SER A 158 7.52 -31.38 -3.97
C SER A 158 9.02 -31.51 -3.75
N ASP A 159 9.72 -32.16 -4.68
CA ASP A 159 11.18 -32.37 -4.58
C ASP A 159 11.97 -31.06 -4.61
N TYR A 160 11.36 -30.00 -5.18
CA TYR A 160 11.96 -28.66 -5.32
C TYR A 160 11.23 -27.59 -4.50
N ALA A 161 10.34 -27.97 -3.58
CA ALA A 161 9.51 -27.02 -2.84
C ALA A 161 10.34 -25.99 -2.05
N LEU A 162 11.47 -26.41 -1.48
CA LEU A 162 12.36 -25.52 -0.73
C LEU A 162 13.10 -24.53 -1.65
N ASP A 163 13.51 -24.97 -2.83
CA ASP A 163 14.17 -24.12 -3.82
C ASP A 163 13.21 -23.07 -4.37
N VAL A 164 11.98 -23.47 -4.67
CA VAL A 164 10.90 -22.58 -5.09
C VAL A 164 10.56 -21.55 -4.01
N ALA A 165 10.42 -21.99 -2.75
CA ALA A 165 10.20 -21.08 -1.63
C ALA A 165 11.36 -20.08 -1.46
N ALA A 166 12.61 -20.55 -1.62
CA ALA A 166 13.79 -19.70 -1.59
C ALA A 166 13.81 -18.66 -2.72
N ALA A 167 13.42 -19.06 -3.93
CA ALA A 167 13.35 -18.20 -5.10
C ALA A 167 12.28 -17.11 -4.93
N ILE A 168 11.10 -17.46 -4.42
CA ILE A 168 10.02 -16.51 -4.13
C ILE A 168 10.46 -15.50 -3.08
N GLN A 169 10.93 -15.96 -1.93
CA GLN A 169 11.37 -15.08 -0.84
C GLN A 169 12.49 -14.15 -1.32
N SER A 170 13.48 -14.69 -2.03
CA SER A 170 14.60 -13.88 -2.56
C SER A 170 14.14 -12.85 -3.58
N SER A 171 13.17 -13.18 -4.43
CA SER A 171 12.61 -12.28 -5.43
C SER A 171 11.79 -11.16 -4.80
N MET A 172 10.99 -11.47 -3.78
CA MET A 172 10.26 -10.50 -2.96
C MET A 172 11.24 -9.55 -2.26
N HIS A 173 12.28 -10.08 -1.61
CA HIS A 173 13.32 -9.27 -0.96
C HIS A 173 14.06 -8.38 -1.96
N CYS A 174 14.42 -8.92 -3.12
CA CYS A 174 15.08 -8.17 -4.18
C CYS A 174 14.22 -6.98 -4.62
N ALA A 175 12.94 -7.20 -4.91
CA ALA A 175 12.01 -6.16 -5.31
C ALA A 175 11.82 -5.07 -4.24
N MET A 176 11.61 -5.47 -2.97
CA MET A 176 11.44 -4.54 -1.86
C MET A 176 12.70 -3.70 -1.61
N ARG A 177 13.90 -4.32 -1.63
CA ARG A 177 15.18 -3.65 -1.36
C ARG A 177 15.58 -2.60 -2.40
N GLN A 178 14.95 -2.60 -3.58
CA GLN A 178 15.13 -1.50 -4.54
C GLN A 178 14.65 -0.15 -3.96
N PHE A 179 13.62 -0.18 -3.12
CA PHE A 179 12.99 1.03 -2.56
C PHE A 179 13.18 1.16 -1.04
N ILE A 180 13.24 0.06 -0.31
CA ILE A 180 13.36 0.02 1.15
C ILE A 180 14.82 -0.21 1.52
N ARG A 181 15.47 0.82 2.06
CA ARG A 181 16.91 0.79 2.41
C ARG A 181 17.20 0.96 3.90
N SER A 182 16.24 1.48 4.66
CA SER A 182 16.45 1.92 6.04
C SER A 182 15.93 0.95 7.09
N ILE A 183 15.16 -0.07 6.68
CA ILE A 183 14.58 -1.09 7.55
C ILE A 183 14.66 -2.47 6.88
N PRO A 184 14.62 -3.58 7.64
CA PRO A 184 14.42 -4.91 7.10
C PRO A 184 13.13 -5.01 6.28
N VAL A 185 13.12 -5.91 5.30
CA VAL A 185 11.97 -6.16 4.41
C VAL A 185 11.19 -7.42 4.80
N ASP A 186 11.71 -8.20 5.75
CA ASP A 186 11.10 -9.37 6.37
C ASP A 186 11.50 -9.44 7.86
N GLU A 187 10.89 -10.36 8.61
CA GLU A 187 11.25 -10.63 10.00
C GLU A 187 12.21 -11.83 10.13
N GLY A 188 12.65 -12.40 9.01
CA GLY A 188 13.58 -13.51 8.94
C GLY A 188 12.90 -14.87 8.95
N GLU A 189 11.70 -14.98 8.37
CA GLU A 189 10.94 -16.21 8.28
C GLU A 189 11.71 -17.30 7.52
N SER A 190 11.60 -18.54 8.00
CA SER A 190 12.24 -19.67 7.34
C SER A 190 11.59 -19.96 5.99
N LYS A 191 12.38 -20.35 4.98
CA LYS A 191 11.84 -20.75 3.67
C LYS A 191 10.88 -21.93 3.78
N SER A 192 11.16 -22.85 4.69
CA SER A 192 10.31 -24.02 4.95
C SER A 192 8.92 -23.65 5.49
N SER A 193 8.78 -22.56 6.22
CA SER A 193 7.46 -22.10 6.71
C SER A 193 6.59 -21.48 5.63
N LEU A 194 7.12 -21.30 4.41
CA LEU A 194 6.35 -20.82 3.25
C LEU A 194 5.68 -21.97 2.47
N ILE A 195 5.97 -23.22 2.83
CA ILE A 195 5.49 -24.41 2.12
C ILE A 195 4.24 -24.94 2.84
N CYS A 196 3.13 -25.03 2.12
CA CYS A 196 1.86 -25.56 2.61
C CYS A 196 1.24 -26.53 1.60
N HIS A 197 0.33 -27.38 2.06
CA HIS A 197 -0.41 -28.30 1.18
C HIS A 197 -1.63 -27.62 0.54
N SER A 198 -2.27 -26.72 1.26
CA SER A 198 -3.40 -25.92 0.80
C SER A 198 -3.25 -24.47 1.23
N TRP A 199 -3.77 -23.54 0.44
CA TRP A 199 -3.84 -22.12 0.81
C TRP A 199 -4.67 -21.91 2.09
N ALA A 200 -5.66 -22.79 2.35
CA ALA A 200 -6.46 -22.75 3.57
C ALA A 200 -5.69 -23.15 4.84
N ASP A 201 -4.48 -23.72 4.70
CA ASP A 201 -3.63 -24.11 5.84
C ASP A 201 -2.73 -22.96 6.31
N LYS A 202 -2.71 -21.84 5.58
CA LYS A 202 -1.96 -20.63 5.94
C LYS A 202 -2.73 -19.74 6.92
#